data_AF-A0A366LTZ3-F1
#
_entry.id   AF-A0A366LTZ3-F1
#
_cell.length_a   1.000
_cell.length_b   1.000
_cell.length_c   1.000
_cell.angle_alpha   90.00
_cell.angle_beta   90.00
_cell.angle_gamma   90.00
#
_symmetry.space_group_name_H-M   'P 1'
#
loop_
_entity.id
_entity.type
_entity.pdbx_description
1 polymer ?
#
loop_
_entity_poly.entity_id
_entity_poly.type
_entity_poly.pdbx_seq_one_letter_code
_entity_poly.pdbx_strand_id
1 'polypeptide(L)'
;MEVTATPRRLQITPGRGLAAFGCTGPGTAYDPGKPAAGQRSACSHTYRRPSAAHSGGFRVRAAVVWTATWRGSDGSGGPLEPITRSTSFGLEIIEGHSLVVPEKG
;
A
#
# COMPACT_ATOMS: atom_id res chain seq x y z
N MET A 1 27.81 -12.24 13.35
CA MET A 1 26.64 -12.84 12.67
C MET A 1 25.77 -11.71 12.19
N GLU A 2 25.28 -11.78 10.95
CA GLU A 2 24.42 -10.76 10.36
C GLU A 2 23.23 -11.42 9.65
N VAL A 3 22.10 -10.72 9.63
CA VAL A 3 20.92 -11.06 8.83
C VAL A 3 20.54 -9.85 8.00
N THR A 4 20.48 -10.01 6.68
CA THR A 4 20.08 -8.95 5.76
C THR A 4 18.70 -9.27 5.19
N ALA A 5 17.73 -8.39 5.41
CA ALA A 5 16.37 -8.53 4.90
C ALA A 5 16.13 -7.59 3.71
N THR A 6 15.45 -8.09 2.67
CA THR A 6 15.13 -7.34 1.45
C THR A 6 13.63 -7.44 1.14
N PRO A 7 12.91 -6.31 1.02
CA PRO A 7 11.52 -6.33 0.61
C PRO A 7 11.41 -6.64 -0.87
N ARG A 8 10.63 -7.66 -1.23
CA ARG A 8 10.52 -8.15 -2.60
C ARG A 8 9.23 -7.74 -3.29
N ARG A 9 8.13 -7.66 -2.56
CA ARG A 9 6.81 -7.40 -3.13
C ARG A 9 5.89 -6.76 -2.10
N LEU A 10 5.17 -5.71 -2.51
CA LEU A 10 4.03 -5.17 -1.81
C LEU A 10 2.75 -5.69 -2.46
N GLN A 11 1.83 -6.20 -1.65
CA GLN A 11 0.49 -6.61 -2.03
C GLN A 11 -0.53 -5.81 -1.23
N ILE A 12 -1.51 -5.24 -1.93
CA ILE A 12 -2.60 -4.46 -1.36
C ILE A 12 -3.92 -5.16 -1.64
N THR A 13 -4.70 -5.36 -0.59
CA THR A 13 -6.11 -5.73 -0.66
C THR A 13 -6.93 -4.47 -0.35
N PRO A 14 -7.68 -3.90 -1.31
CA PRO A 14 -8.35 -2.61 -1.13
C PRO A 14 -9.58 -2.66 -0.21
N GLY A 15 -10.03 -3.87 0.12
CA GLY A 15 -11.25 -4.11 0.88
C GLY A 15 -12.48 -4.26 -0.01
N ARG A 16 -13.64 -4.54 0.60
CA ARG A 16 -14.96 -4.66 -0.07
C ARG A 16 -15.00 -5.65 -1.25
N GLY A 17 -14.21 -6.71 -1.19
CA GLY A 17 -14.12 -7.72 -2.26
C GLY A 17 -13.44 -7.22 -3.54
N LEU A 18 -12.84 -6.03 -3.52
CA LEU A 18 -12.00 -5.56 -4.63
C LEU A 18 -10.78 -6.47 -4.78
N ALA A 19 -10.39 -6.72 -6.03
CA ALA A 19 -9.25 -7.56 -6.35
C ALA A 19 -7.96 -7.02 -5.71
N ALA A 20 -7.18 -7.92 -5.13
CA ALA A 20 -5.85 -7.58 -4.67
C ALA A 20 -4.93 -7.27 -5.85
N PHE A 21 -3.98 -6.36 -5.64
CA PHE A 21 -2.95 -6.01 -6.61
C PHE A 21 -1.61 -5.81 -5.90
N GLY A 22 -0.53 -5.64 -6.64
CA GLY A 22 0.78 -5.45 -6.03
C GLY A 22 1.85 -4.96 -7.00
N CYS A 23 3.00 -4.63 -6.44
CA CYS A 23 4.18 -4.13 -7.15
C CYS A 23 5.46 -4.69 -6.55
N THR A 24 6.55 -4.61 -7.30
CA THR A 24 7.88 -5.05 -6.89
C THR A 24 8.45 -4.12 -5.82
N GLY A 25 9.21 -4.70 -4.88
CA GLY A 25 9.85 -3.97 -3.79
C GLY A 25 8.87 -3.59 -2.68
N PRO A 26 9.22 -2.58 -1.86
CA PRO A 26 8.40 -2.14 -0.73
C PRO A 26 7.22 -1.24 -1.14
N GLY A 27 7.16 -0.79 -2.40
CA GLY A 27 6.25 0.26 -2.85
C GLY A 27 6.76 1.68 -2.55
N THR A 28 5.94 2.68 -2.88
CA THR A 28 6.21 4.10 -2.60
C THR A 28 5.34 4.54 -1.43
N ALA A 29 5.94 5.12 -0.39
CA ALA A 29 5.19 5.64 0.75
C ALA A 29 4.31 6.82 0.33
N TYR A 30 3.06 6.84 0.81
CA TYR A 30 2.15 7.96 0.60
C TYR A 30 2.51 9.11 1.54
N ASP A 31 2.62 10.32 1.00
CA ASP A 31 2.93 11.54 1.74
C ASP A 31 1.64 12.38 1.91
N PRO A 32 1.04 12.43 3.12
CA PRO A 32 -0.20 13.18 3.33
C PRO A 32 -0.03 14.70 3.15
N GLY A 33 1.21 15.22 3.13
CA GLY A 33 1.50 16.64 2.88
C GLY A 33 1.51 17.04 1.40
N LYS A 34 1.40 16.09 0.46
CA LYS A 34 1.44 16.34 -0.99
C LYS A 34 0.08 16.15 -1.65
N PRO A 35 -0.20 16.84 -2.78
CA PRO A 35 -1.43 16.63 -3.54
C PRO A 35 -1.60 15.18 -3.99
N ALA A 36 -2.74 14.56 -3.68
CA ALA A 36 -3.01 13.16 -4.02
C ALA A 36 -2.89 12.86 -5.52
N ALA A 37 -3.26 13.82 -6.38
CA ALA A 37 -3.20 13.69 -7.84
C ALA A 37 -1.78 13.41 -8.38
N GLY A 38 -0.75 13.88 -7.68
CA GLY A 38 0.66 13.71 -8.06
C GLY A 38 1.34 12.47 -7.50
N GLN A 39 0.67 11.68 -6.66
CA GLN A 39 1.28 10.59 -5.89
C GLN A 39 0.94 9.20 -6.44
N ARG A 40 1.05 9.03 -7.76
CA ARG A 40 0.80 7.73 -8.41
C ARG A 40 2.05 6.85 -8.39
N SER A 41 1.85 5.55 -8.16
CA SER A 41 2.88 4.52 -8.23
C SER A 41 2.37 3.28 -8.96
N ALA A 42 3.26 2.31 -9.18
CA ALA A 42 2.88 1.00 -9.72
C ALA A 42 1.90 0.22 -8.81
N CYS A 43 1.74 0.63 -7.55
CA CYS A 43 0.80 0.08 -6.57
C CYS A 43 -0.40 1.03 -6.33
N SER A 44 -0.77 1.89 -7.28
CA SER A 44 -1.93 2.77 -7.11
C SER A 44 -3.25 2.09 -7.47
N HIS A 45 -4.31 2.44 -6.74
CA HIS A 45 -5.68 2.02 -7.01
C HIS A 45 -6.63 3.20 -6.97
N THR A 46 -7.63 3.17 -7.85
CA THR A 46 -8.69 4.18 -7.89
C THR A 46 -9.98 3.59 -7.36
N TYR A 47 -10.43 4.09 -6.23
CA TYR A 47 -11.77 3.80 -5.72
C TYR A 47 -12.80 4.56 -6.55
N ARG A 48 -13.74 3.83 -7.15
CA ARG A 48 -14.82 4.41 -7.97
C ARG A 48 -16.10 4.73 -7.19
N ARG A 49 -16.14 4.39 -5.90
CA ARG A 49 -17.32 4.54 -5.04
C ARG A 49 -16.90 5.09 -3.69
N PRO A 50 -17.69 6.01 -3.09
CA PRO A 50 -17.42 6.51 -1.75
C PRO A 50 -17.59 5.39 -0.72
N SER A 51 -16.96 5.56 0.44
CA SER A 51 -17.05 4.63 1.55
C SER A 51 -18.17 4.96 2.53
N ALA A 52 -19.03 5.95 2.24
CA ALA A 52 -20.08 6.46 3.13
C ALA A 52 -21.03 5.37 3.69
N ALA A 53 -21.25 4.29 2.95
CA ALA A 53 -22.03 3.14 3.41
C ALA A 53 -21.31 2.24 4.44
N HIS A 54 -20.10 2.59 4.88
CA HIS A 54 -19.26 1.78 5.77
C HIS A 54 -18.67 2.63 6.88
N SER A 55 -19.13 2.39 8.12
CA SER A 55 -18.53 2.96 9.32
C SER A 55 -17.04 2.57 9.38
N GLY A 56 -16.14 3.56 9.34
CA GLY A 56 -14.70 3.34 9.34
C GLY A 56 -14.06 3.13 7.95
N GLY A 57 -14.81 3.32 6.87
CA GLY A 57 -14.28 3.32 5.51
C GLY A 57 -14.01 1.93 4.93
N PHE A 58 -13.19 1.87 3.87
CA PHE A 58 -12.72 0.60 3.32
C PHE A 58 -11.60 0.02 4.18
N ARG A 59 -11.75 -1.23 4.65
CA ARG A 59 -10.70 -1.94 5.36
C ARG A 59 -9.62 -2.40 4.39
N VAL A 60 -8.56 -1.61 4.27
CA VAL A 60 -7.40 -1.90 3.43
C VAL A 60 -6.42 -2.80 4.19
N ARG A 61 -5.82 -3.77 3.49
CA ARG A 61 -4.67 -4.54 3.99
C ARG A 61 -3.47 -4.36 3.07
N ALA A 62 -2.35 -3.93 3.63
CA ALA A 62 -1.06 -3.87 2.94
C ALA A 62 -0.14 -4.97 3.50
N ALA A 63 0.46 -5.78 2.64
CA ALA A 63 1.34 -6.88 3.00
C ALA A 63 2.64 -6.83 2.18
N VAL A 64 3.79 -6.85 2.85
CA VAL A 64 5.10 -6.88 2.22
C VAL A 64 5.72 -8.26 2.43
N VAL A 65 6.15 -8.88 1.33
CA VAL A 65 6.92 -10.12 1.33
C VAL A 65 8.41 -9.78 1.40
N TRP A 66 9.10 -10.37 2.36
CA TRP A 66 10.53 -10.17 2.62
C TRP A 66 11.27 -11.48 2.39
N THR A 67 12.43 -11.38 1.75
CA THR A 67 13.44 -12.46 1.74
C THR A 67 14.59 -12.03 2.63
N ALA A 68 15.28 -12.97 3.27
CA ALA A 68 16.47 -12.66 4.04
C ALA A 68 17.59 -13.66 3.78
N THR A 69 18.82 -13.23 4.02
CA THR A 69 20.01 -14.09 4.02
C THR A 69 20.77 -13.88 5.32
N TRP A 70 21.42 -14.93 5.83
CA TRP A 70 22.21 -14.87 7.05
C TRP A 70 23.67 -15.26 6.82
N ARG A 71 24.55 -14.76 7.69
CA ARG A 71 26.00 -15.07 7.71
C ARG A 71 26.44 -15.35 9.15
N GLY A 72 26.94 -16.56 9.39
CA GLY A 72 27.56 -17.01 10.63
C GLY A 72 29.00 -16.49 10.79
N SER A 73 29.51 -16.45 12.02
CA SER A 73 30.90 -16.05 12.31
C SER A 73 31.94 -17.08 11.84
N ASP A 74 31.50 -18.32 11.62
CA ASP A 74 32.28 -19.45 11.10
C ASP A 74 32.27 -19.53 9.55
N GLY A 75 31.66 -18.55 8.88
CA GLY A 75 31.53 -18.51 7.43
C GLY A 75 30.32 -19.26 6.87
N SER A 76 29.54 -19.95 7.72
CA SER A 76 28.26 -20.56 7.32
C SER A 76 27.24 -19.49 6.92
N GLY A 77 26.25 -19.87 6.11
CA GLY A 77 25.20 -18.93 5.68
C GLY A 77 24.22 -19.52 4.68
N GLY A 78 23.17 -18.78 4.39
CA GLY A 78 22.16 -19.20 3.42
C GLY A 78 20.93 -18.30 3.35
N PRO A 79 19.99 -18.61 2.44
CA PRO A 79 18.68 -17.98 2.41
C PRO A 79 17.83 -18.40 3.61
N LEU A 80 16.96 -17.51 4.04
CA LEU A 80 15.87 -17.79 4.98
C LEU A 80 14.56 -17.85 4.22
N GLU A 81 13.61 -18.62 4.77
CA GLU A 81 12.25 -18.69 4.24
C GLU A 81 11.61 -17.30 4.17
N PRO A 82 10.89 -16.96 3.09
CA PRO A 82 10.24 -15.68 2.97
C PRO A 82 9.23 -15.44 4.09
N ILE A 83 9.22 -14.23 4.64
CA ILE A 83 8.25 -13.80 5.64
C ILE A 83 7.34 -12.72 5.08
N THR A 84 6.08 -12.71 5.53
CA THR A 84 5.13 -11.65 5.17
C THR A 84 4.82 -10.80 6.39
N ARG A 85 4.97 -9.48 6.26
CA ARG A 85 4.55 -8.50 7.26
C ARG A 85 3.38 -7.71 6.71
N SER A 86 2.30 -7.57 7.50
CA SER A 86 1.11 -6.87 7.04
C SER A 86 0.56 -5.90 8.08
N THR A 87 -0.11 -4.86 7.59
CA THR A 87 -0.93 -3.94 8.39
C THR A 87 -2.31 -3.79 7.75
N SER A 88 -3.29 -3.34 8.53
CA SER A 88 -4.63 -3.06 8.03
C SER A 88 -5.19 -1.79 8.68
N PHE A 89 -5.84 -0.96 7.88
CA PHE A 89 -6.37 0.33 8.30
C PHE A 89 -7.70 0.65 7.61
N GLY A 90 -8.50 1.51 8.22
CA GLY A 90 -9.70 2.07 7.60
C GLY A 90 -9.30 3.24 6.70
N LEU A 91 -9.76 3.23 5.46
CA LEU A 91 -9.55 4.31 4.50
C LEU A 91 -10.90 4.92 4.12
N GLU A 92 -11.12 6.17 4.53
CA GLU A 92 -12.32 6.92 4.18
C GLU A 92 -12.17 7.50 2.77
N ILE A 93 -13.18 7.26 1.93
CA ILE A 93 -13.27 7.79 0.57
C ILE A 93 -14.56 8.60 0.47
N ILE A 94 -14.41 9.91 0.30
CA ILE A 94 -15.51 10.85 0.12
C ILE A 94 -15.62 11.27 -1.35
N GLU A 95 -16.85 11.50 -1.80
CA GLU A 95 -17.10 12.06 -3.13
C GLU A 95 -16.88 13.57 -3.10
N GLY A 96 -16.06 14.07 -4.02
CA GLY A 96 -15.85 15.51 -4.19
C GLY A 96 -16.76 16.05 -5.30
N HIS A 97 -17.64 16.97 -4.95
CA HIS A 97 -18.45 17.74 -5.91
C HIS A 97 -17.86 19.14 -6.05
N SER A 98 -17.84 19.69 -7.26
CA SER A 98 -17.54 21.11 -7.49
C SER A 98 -18.72 21.79 -8.18
N LEU A 99 -19.04 23.01 -7.73
CA LEU A 99 -20.01 23.89 -8.40
C LEU A 99 -19.23 24.98 -9.12
N VAL A 100 -19.34 25.04 -10.45
CA VAL A 100 -18.82 26.16 -11.23
C VAL A 100 -19.95 27.19 -11.34
N VAL A 101 -19.79 28.33 -10.68
CA VAL A 101 -20.70 29.47 -10.86
C VAL A 101 -20.16 30.32 -12.01
N PRO A 102 -20.91 30.53 -13.11
CA PRO A 102 -20.48 31.42 -14.18
C PRO A 102 -20.44 32.87 -13.68
N GLU A 103 -19.38 33.62 -14.02
CA GLU A 103 -19.35 35.07 -13.80
C GLU A 103 -20.43 35.76 -14.65
N LYS A 104 -21.19 36.66 -14.03
CA LYS A 104 -22.10 37.55 -14.75
C LYS A 104 -21.26 38.55 -15.55
N GLY A 105 -21.38 38.49 -16.87
CA GLY A 105 -20.88 39.51 -17.80
C GLY A 105 -21.64 40.83 -17.70
#